data_AF-A0A142EQC1-F1
#
_entry.id   AF-A0A142EQC1-F1
#
_cell.length_a   1.000
_cell.length_b   1.000
_cell.length_c   1.000
_cell.angle_alpha   90.00
_cell.angle_beta   90.00
_cell.angle_gamma   90.00
#
_symmetry.space_group_name_H-M   'P 1'
#
loop_
_entity.id
_entity.type
_entity.pdbx_description
1 polymer ?
#
loop_
_entity_poly.entity_id
_entity_poly.type
_entity_poly.pdbx_seq_one_letter_code
_entity_poly.pdbx_strand_id
1 'polypeptide(L)'
;MKQAKNSLLISFLAIFILALCPLTALSQLPRVGAERAELYLPLLQGKRIGLVGNQTSILPQSNNKHVVDFLLENGIQVKKVFVPEHGFRGTADAGEKVDNSMDTKTGLPIVSLYGNNKKPSAEQIKDLDIVIFDLQDVGTRFFTYISTMHYVMEACAEQGKKVIIFDRPNPNGGYIDGPMLKPGFESFVGMHNIPIVHGLTVGELAKMINGEKWLKGGQTVDLEVIPVENWSHDQSYNLPIKPSPNLPNDLSIKLYPSTCLFEGTVMSLGRGTYFPFQVYGYPDPKFGEFTFTPVSIDGMSKTPPHQNQLCFGRDLRGESMNHQFTLSYLLEAYHKSEMKEKFFNNYFNTLVGTDELKKQILAGESEASIRESWKAGHEVYKEKREKYLIYK
;
A
#
# COMPACT_ATOMS: atom_id res chain seq x y z
N MET A 1 90.01 2.67 -19.81
CA MET A 1 88.95 3.54 -20.35
C MET A 1 87.60 2.99 -19.87
N LYS A 2 86.76 3.89 -19.32
CA LYS A 2 85.34 3.82 -18.90
C LYS A 2 84.51 2.66 -19.53
N GLN A 3 83.49 2.03 -18.93
CA GLN A 3 82.64 2.31 -17.77
C GLN A 3 81.73 1.08 -17.48
N ALA A 4 81.37 0.89 -16.20
CA ALA A 4 80.17 0.28 -15.58
C ALA A 4 79.44 -0.91 -16.26
N LYS A 5 79.41 -2.11 -15.68
CA LYS A 5 78.43 -2.61 -14.65
C LYS A 5 76.97 -2.27 -14.97
N ASN A 6 76.19 -3.28 -15.34
CA ASN A 6 74.77 -3.45 -14.97
C ASN A 6 74.24 -4.81 -15.46
N SER A 7 73.98 -5.74 -14.54
CA SER A 7 73.02 -6.84 -14.74
C SER A 7 72.81 -7.54 -13.39
N LEU A 8 72.02 -6.91 -12.53
CA LEU A 8 71.44 -7.54 -11.35
C LEU A 8 70.11 -6.86 -11.08
N LEU A 9 69.02 -7.39 -11.64
CA LEU A 9 67.65 -7.29 -11.11
C LEU A 9 66.75 -8.20 -11.95
N ILE A 10 66.85 -9.49 -11.70
CA ILE A 10 65.78 -10.45 -11.99
C ILE A 10 64.92 -10.51 -10.73
N SER A 11 63.61 -10.58 -10.92
CA SER A 11 62.56 -10.75 -9.90
C SER A 11 62.06 -9.44 -9.29
N PHE A 12 61.02 -8.86 -9.89
CA PHE A 12 59.83 -8.29 -9.23
C PHE A 12 58.95 -7.63 -10.30
N LEU A 13 58.31 -8.44 -11.14
CA LEU A 13 57.24 -7.95 -12.01
C LEU A 13 56.14 -9.01 -12.18
N ALA A 14 55.66 -9.54 -11.05
CA ALA A 14 54.29 -10.02 -10.95
C ALA A 14 53.46 -8.83 -10.48
N ILE A 15 53.19 -7.89 -11.39
CA ILE A 15 52.25 -6.81 -11.12
C ILE A 15 50.88 -7.47 -10.98
N PHE A 16 50.44 -7.51 -9.73
CA PHE A 16 49.08 -7.64 -9.27
C PHE A 16 48.15 -6.75 -10.12
N ILE A 17 47.63 -7.28 -11.22
CA ILE A 17 46.35 -6.81 -11.76
C ILE A 17 45.29 -7.53 -10.92
N LEU A 18 45.16 -7.10 -9.67
CA LEU A 18 43.93 -7.29 -8.92
C LEU A 18 42.90 -6.50 -9.71
N ALA A 19 42.07 -7.23 -10.46
CA ALA A 19 40.87 -6.69 -11.04
C ALA A 19 40.11 -5.96 -9.93
N LEU A 20 40.21 -4.63 -9.92
CA LEU A 20 39.19 -3.75 -9.38
C LEU A 20 37.98 -3.90 -10.30
N CYS A 21 37.37 -5.09 -10.30
CA CYS A 21 35.93 -5.14 -10.49
C CYS A 21 35.40 -4.35 -9.31
N PRO A 22 34.69 -3.22 -9.50
CA PRO A 22 33.79 -2.81 -8.46
C PRO A 22 32.93 -4.06 -8.22
N LEU A 23 32.92 -4.58 -6.98
CA LEU A 23 31.79 -5.36 -6.55
C LEU A 23 30.60 -4.43 -6.80
N THR A 24 29.95 -4.57 -7.94
CA THR A 24 28.58 -4.14 -8.09
C THR A 24 27.91 -4.87 -6.96
N ALA A 25 27.60 -4.15 -5.88
CA ALA A 25 26.81 -4.69 -4.79
C ALA A 25 25.60 -5.29 -5.49
N LEU A 26 25.50 -6.62 -5.54
CA LEU A 26 24.25 -7.25 -5.94
C LEU A 26 23.23 -6.60 -5.02
N SER A 27 22.28 -5.85 -5.59
CA SER A 27 21.20 -5.26 -4.82
C SER A 27 20.56 -6.40 -4.05
N GLN A 28 20.83 -6.46 -2.75
CA GLN A 28 20.23 -7.48 -1.91
C GLN A 28 18.72 -7.25 -1.96
N LEU A 29 17.95 -8.33 -2.01
CA LEU A 29 16.49 -8.20 -1.95
C LEU A 29 16.10 -7.52 -0.64
N PRO A 30 15.08 -6.63 -0.66
CA PRO A 30 14.59 -6.03 0.56
C PRO A 30 14.26 -7.10 1.61
N ARG A 31 14.75 -6.89 2.83
CA ARG A 31 14.40 -7.71 3.99
C ARG A 31 13.38 -6.94 4.81
N VAL A 32 12.13 -7.40 4.78
CA VAL A 32 11.00 -6.66 5.38
C VAL A 32 11.11 -6.63 6.90
N GLY A 33 10.39 -5.71 7.57
CA GLY A 33 10.46 -5.57 9.03
C GLY A 33 10.20 -6.88 9.78
N ALA A 34 9.26 -7.68 9.30
CA ALA A 34 8.95 -9.00 9.86
C ALA A 34 10.12 -10.00 9.77
N GLU A 35 11.05 -9.84 8.81
CA GLU A 35 12.23 -10.71 8.68
C GLU A 35 13.37 -10.30 9.59
N ARG A 36 13.30 -9.11 10.21
CA ARG A 36 14.31 -8.55 11.12
C ARG A 36 14.09 -9.00 12.56
N ALA A 37 13.98 -10.31 12.74
CA ALA A 37 13.67 -10.96 14.02
C ALA A 37 14.59 -10.54 15.17
N GLU A 38 15.86 -10.26 14.88
CA GLU A 38 16.84 -9.76 15.86
C GLU A 38 16.43 -8.43 16.53
N LEU A 39 15.61 -7.62 15.87
CA LEU A 39 15.17 -6.32 16.38
C LEU A 39 13.95 -6.41 17.29
N TYR A 40 13.10 -7.42 17.10
CA TYR A 40 11.82 -7.48 17.79
C TYR A 40 11.62 -8.68 18.69
N LEU A 41 12.22 -9.86 18.43
CA LEU A 41 11.98 -11.04 19.26
C LEU A 41 12.28 -10.79 20.76
N PRO A 42 13.38 -10.11 21.14
CA PRO A 42 13.61 -9.77 22.55
C PRO A 42 12.51 -8.88 23.16
N LEU A 43 11.91 -7.99 22.36
CA LEU A 43 10.85 -7.08 22.79
C LEU A 43 9.51 -7.81 23.04
N LEU A 44 9.29 -8.94 22.36
CA LEU A 44 8.05 -9.72 22.42
C LEU A 44 8.06 -10.79 23.52
N GLN A 45 9.22 -11.12 24.10
CA GLN A 45 9.32 -12.20 25.09
C GLN A 45 8.48 -11.91 26.35
N GLY A 46 7.68 -12.90 26.75
CA GLY A 46 6.77 -12.79 27.89
C GLY A 46 5.63 -11.78 27.71
N LYS A 47 5.41 -11.24 26.51
CA LYS A 47 4.33 -10.30 26.19
C LYS A 47 3.19 -11.01 25.45
N ARG A 48 1.97 -10.56 25.69
CA ARG A 48 0.76 -11.03 25.01
C ARG A 48 0.56 -10.23 23.73
N ILE A 49 0.62 -10.89 22.59
CA ILE A 49 0.70 -10.24 21.28
C ILE A 49 -0.62 -10.38 20.53
N GLY A 50 -1.13 -9.28 19.98
CA GLY A 50 -2.09 -9.31 18.88
C GLY A 50 -1.39 -8.98 17.56
N LEU A 51 -1.77 -9.63 16.47
CA LEU A 51 -1.26 -9.30 15.13
C LEU A 51 -2.39 -8.82 14.23
N VAL A 52 -2.27 -7.61 13.68
CA VAL A 52 -3.06 -7.14 12.56
C VAL A 52 -2.38 -7.62 11.28
N GLY A 53 -3.03 -8.54 10.56
CA GLY A 53 -2.41 -9.22 9.43
C GLY A 53 -3.42 -9.92 8.50
N ASN A 54 -2.93 -10.34 7.35
CA ASN A 54 -3.68 -11.07 6.33
C ASN A 54 -2.73 -11.98 5.52
N GLN A 55 -3.14 -12.44 4.34
CA GLN A 55 -2.34 -13.31 3.49
C GLN A 55 -0.98 -12.72 3.05
N THR A 56 -0.82 -11.41 3.17
CA THR A 56 0.44 -10.70 2.85
C THR A 56 1.42 -10.66 4.02
N SER A 57 0.99 -11.05 5.23
CA SER A 57 1.81 -11.10 6.44
C SER A 57 2.77 -12.29 6.41
N ILE A 58 3.69 -12.26 5.44
CA ILE A 58 4.65 -13.33 5.15
C ILE A 58 6.09 -12.83 5.28
N LEU A 59 7.01 -13.79 5.44
CA LEU A 59 8.46 -13.64 5.39
C LEU A 59 8.95 -14.09 4.00
N PRO A 60 9.17 -13.18 3.03
CA PRO A 60 9.44 -13.56 1.65
C PRO A 60 10.67 -14.46 1.47
N GLN A 61 11.75 -14.18 2.19
CA GLN A 61 13.01 -14.91 2.15
C GLN A 61 12.98 -16.22 2.97
N SER A 62 11.87 -16.50 3.67
CA SER A 62 11.65 -17.74 4.41
C SER A 62 10.54 -18.59 3.79
N ASN A 63 10.59 -18.77 2.46
CA ASN A 63 9.58 -19.49 1.66
C ASN A 63 8.15 -18.98 1.94
N ASN A 64 7.97 -17.65 2.02
CA ASN A 64 6.70 -17.01 2.31
C ASN A 64 6.02 -17.51 3.60
N LYS A 65 6.80 -17.95 4.61
CA LYS A 65 6.25 -18.35 5.92
C LYS A 65 5.44 -17.21 6.51
N HIS A 66 4.23 -17.51 6.98
CA HIS A 66 3.37 -16.51 7.59
C HIS A 66 3.93 -16.06 8.95
N VAL A 67 3.84 -14.76 9.25
CA VAL A 67 4.45 -14.15 10.44
C VAL A 67 3.93 -14.75 11.74
N VAL A 68 2.62 -15.02 11.85
CA VAL A 68 2.06 -15.75 13.02
C VAL A 68 2.74 -17.09 13.26
N ASP A 69 2.95 -17.88 12.20
CA ASP A 69 3.54 -19.20 12.34
C ASP A 69 4.98 -19.08 12.82
N PHE A 70 5.73 -18.12 12.26
CA PHE A 70 7.09 -17.79 12.70
C PHE A 70 7.14 -17.34 14.18
N LEU A 71 6.23 -16.46 14.61
CA LEU A 71 6.18 -15.99 15.99
C LEU A 71 5.90 -17.13 16.97
N LEU A 72 4.92 -18.00 16.66
CA LEU A 72 4.59 -19.16 17.48
C LEU A 72 5.76 -20.17 17.57
N GLU A 73 6.43 -20.45 16.45
CA GLU A 73 7.62 -21.31 16.42
C GLU A 73 8.77 -20.77 17.29
N ASN A 74 8.85 -19.45 17.47
CA ASN A 74 9.84 -18.79 18.33
C ASN A 74 9.34 -18.57 19.77
N GLY A 75 8.26 -19.25 20.17
CA GLY A 75 7.74 -19.22 21.54
C GLY A 75 7.05 -17.91 21.94
N ILE A 76 6.69 -17.05 20.97
CA ILE A 76 5.99 -15.80 21.25
C ILE A 76 4.51 -16.08 21.53
N GLN A 77 3.97 -15.44 22.58
CA GLN A 77 2.59 -15.63 23.01
C GLN A 77 1.62 -14.79 22.17
N VAL A 78 1.35 -15.23 20.94
CA VAL A 78 0.27 -14.66 20.12
C VAL A 78 -1.08 -15.08 20.70
N LYS A 79 -1.94 -14.11 21.01
CA LYS A 79 -3.25 -14.33 21.64
C LYS A 79 -4.40 -14.33 20.65
N LYS A 80 -4.30 -13.53 19.59
CA LYS A 80 -5.32 -13.37 18.55
C LYS A 80 -4.75 -12.65 17.34
N VAL A 81 -5.47 -12.74 16.23
CA VAL A 81 -5.19 -11.99 15.00
C VAL A 81 -6.36 -11.09 14.65
N PHE A 82 -6.06 -9.94 14.09
CA PHE A 82 -7.01 -8.96 13.59
C PHE A 82 -6.89 -8.90 12.08
N VAL A 83 -8.01 -8.98 11.37
CA VAL A 83 -8.03 -9.06 9.91
C VAL A 83 -8.89 -7.94 9.36
N PRO A 84 -8.39 -7.12 8.41
CA PRO A 84 -9.20 -6.12 7.71
C PRO A 84 -10.17 -6.79 6.70
N GLU A 85 -10.04 -6.52 5.40
CA GLU A 85 -11.10 -6.76 4.41
C GLU A 85 -11.05 -8.12 3.67
N HIS A 86 -9.91 -8.81 3.62
CA HIS A 86 -9.64 -9.88 2.63
C HIS A 86 -9.22 -11.24 3.22
N GLY A 87 -9.70 -11.56 4.42
CA GLY A 87 -9.40 -12.85 5.07
C GLY A 87 -7.97 -12.95 5.61
N PHE A 88 -7.73 -13.94 6.49
CA PHE A 88 -6.43 -14.07 7.18
C PHE A 88 -5.39 -14.82 6.35
N ARG A 89 -5.77 -15.95 5.74
CA ARG A 89 -4.87 -16.84 4.98
C ARG A 89 -5.12 -16.80 3.47
N GLY A 90 -5.91 -15.84 2.98
CA GLY A 90 -6.18 -15.66 1.55
C GLY A 90 -7.22 -16.62 0.96
N THR A 91 -7.96 -17.33 1.81
CA THR A 91 -9.01 -18.29 1.44
C THR A 91 -10.43 -17.74 1.55
N ALA A 92 -10.59 -16.45 1.93
CA ALA A 92 -11.89 -15.82 2.14
C ALA A 92 -12.07 -14.59 1.24
N ASP A 93 -13.32 -14.31 0.85
CA ASP A 93 -13.66 -13.26 -0.10
C ASP A 93 -13.56 -11.85 0.49
N ALA A 94 -13.47 -10.84 -0.38
CA ALA A 94 -13.52 -9.44 0.01
C ALA A 94 -14.89 -9.09 0.66
N GLY A 95 -14.86 -8.65 1.92
CA GLY A 95 -16.06 -8.23 2.64
C GLY A 95 -17.01 -9.35 3.03
N GLU A 96 -16.66 -10.62 2.80
CA GLU A 96 -17.32 -11.71 3.52
C GLU A 96 -17.07 -11.53 5.01
N LYS A 97 -18.13 -11.68 5.80
CA LYS A 97 -18.01 -11.64 7.25
C LYS A 97 -17.05 -12.76 7.66
N VAL A 98 -15.84 -12.38 8.02
CA VAL A 98 -14.95 -13.21 8.84
C VAL A 98 -15.55 -13.16 10.25
N ASP A 99 -16.72 -13.79 10.43
CA ASP A 99 -17.41 -13.85 11.71
C ASP A 99 -16.49 -14.57 12.70
N ASN A 100 -15.91 -13.80 13.64
CA ASN A 100 -15.01 -14.22 14.72
C ASN A 100 -14.59 -15.69 14.68
N SER A 101 -13.78 -16.02 13.67
CA SER A 101 -13.44 -17.39 13.32
C SER A 101 -12.16 -17.81 14.02
N MET A 102 -11.79 -19.07 13.90
CA MET A 102 -10.52 -19.59 14.42
C MET A 102 -9.60 -19.89 13.25
N ASP A 103 -8.33 -19.54 13.36
CA ASP A 103 -7.31 -19.99 12.41
C ASP A 103 -7.13 -21.50 12.57
N THR A 104 -7.53 -22.29 11.57
CA THR A 104 -7.57 -23.75 11.65
C THR A 104 -6.20 -24.39 11.89
N LYS A 105 -5.12 -23.70 11.50
CA LYS A 105 -3.74 -24.16 11.69
C LYS A 105 -3.25 -23.96 13.12
N THR A 106 -3.50 -22.79 13.71
CA THR A 106 -2.90 -22.39 15.00
C THR A 106 -3.89 -22.41 16.17
N GLY A 107 -5.19 -22.49 15.89
CA GLY A 107 -6.24 -22.34 16.90
C GLY A 107 -6.32 -20.92 17.47
N LEU A 108 -5.77 -19.91 16.80
CA LEU A 108 -5.88 -18.52 17.24
C LEU A 108 -7.24 -17.92 16.88
N PRO A 109 -7.87 -17.14 17.77
CA PRO A 109 -9.03 -16.34 17.44
C PRO A 109 -8.70 -15.30 16.36
N ILE A 110 -9.58 -15.19 15.38
CA ILE A 110 -9.57 -14.19 14.32
C ILE A 110 -10.66 -13.16 14.62
N VAL A 111 -10.29 -11.89 14.66
CA VAL A 111 -11.21 -10.77 14.89
C VAL A 111 -11.26 -9.91 13.64
N SER A 112 -12.44 -9.79 13.02
CA SER A 112 -12.60 -8.92 11.86
C SER A 112 -12.59 -7.43 12.26
N LEU A 113 -11.77 -6.64 11.57
CA LEU A 113 -11.71 -5.18 11.65
C LEU A 113 -12.38 -4.51 10.44
N TYR A 114 -13.57 -5.00 10.06
CA TYR A 114 -14.32 -4.50 8.91
C TYR A 114 -15.79 -4.19 9.24
N GLY A 115 -16.50 -3.57 8.30
CA GLY A 115 -17.91 -3.21 8.48
C GLY A 115 -18.11 -2.23 9.65
N ASN A 116 -18.84 -2.64 10.67
CA ASN A 116 -19.11 -1.82 11.86
C ASN A 116 -18.01 -1.94 12.93
N ASN A 117 -17.00 -2.80 12.75
CA ASN A 117 -15.93 -3.05 13.73
C ASN A 117 -14.54 -2.61 13.24
N LYS A 118 -14.42 -1.47 12.55
CA LYS A 118 -13.15 -1.03 11.93
C LYS A 118 -12.03 -0.67 12.93
N LYS A 119 -12.40 -0.34 14.16
CA LYS A 119 -11.49 -0.03 15.27
C LYS A 119 -11.57 -1.14 16.31
N PRO A 120 -10.45 -1.74 16.75
CA PRO A 120 -10.48 -2.71 17.84
C PRO A 120 -11.13 -2.10 19.08
N SER A 121 -12.08 -2.81 19.69
CA SER A 121 -12.68 -2.37 20.95
C SER A 121 -11.71 -2.57 22.12
N ALA A 122 -11.89 -1.83 23.21
CA ALA A 122 -11.11 -2.00 24.43
C ALA A 122 -11.11 -3.46 24.93
N GLU A 123 -12.27 -4.12 24.84
CA GLU A 123 -12.44 -5.53 25.19
C GLU A 123 -11.61 -6.47 24.28
N GLN A 124 -11.52 -6.16 22.98
CA GLN A 124 -10.75 -6.96 22.03
C GLN A 124 -9.23 -6.90 22.27
N ILE A 125 -8.72 -5.81 22.85
CA ILE A 125 -7.27 -5.61 23.10
C ILE A 125 -6.88 -5.65 24.59
N LYS A 126 -7.82 -5.88 25.52
CA LYS A 126 -7.55 -5.79 26.97
C LYS A 126 -6.46 -6.76 27.45
N ASP A 127 -6.42 -7.95 26.87
CA ASP A 127 -5.51 -9.05 27.19
C ASP A 127 -4.21 -9.00 26.40
N LEU A 128 -3.97 -7.92 25.66
CA LEU A 128 -2.76 -7.69 24.89
C LEU A 128 -1.85 -6.70 25.61
N ASP A 129 -0.54 -6.86 25.42
CA ASP A 129 0.48 -5.89 25.83
C ASP A 129 0.98 -5.11 24.61
N ILE A 130 1.08 -5.79 23.46
CA ILE A 130 1.58 -5.25 22.20
C ILE A 130 0.64 -5.66 21.06
N VAL A 131 0.36 -4.72 20.16
CA VAL A 131 -0.29 -5.00 18.86
C VAL A 131 0.71 -4.77 17.74
N ILE A 132 1.00 -5.82 16.98
CA ILE A 132 1.84 -5.74 15.79
C ILE A 132 0.95 -5.43 14.58
N PHE A 133 1.37 -4.52 13.71
CA PHE A 133 0.76 -4.28 12.41
C PHE A 133 1.71 -4.75 11.31
N ASP A 134 1.26 -5.72 10.50
CA ASP A 134 2.04 -6.30 9.41
C ASP A 134 1.15 -6.54 8.19
N LEU A 135 1.00 -5.54 7.33
CA LEU A 135 0.20 -5.63 6.10
C LEU A 135 0.95 -4.98 4.94
N GLN A 136 0.95 -5.65 3.78
CA GLN A 136 1.47 -5.07 2.55
C GLN A 136 0.45 -4.10 1.96
N ASP A 137 0.77 -2.81 2.04
CA ASP A 137 0.03 -1.72 1.41
C ASP A 137 0.46 -1.49 -0.06
N VAL A 138 -0.20 -0.58 -0.76
CA VAL A 138 0.07 -0.25 -2.17
C VAL A 138 0.40 1.23 -2.41
N GLY A 139 0.49 2.04 -1.36
CA GLY A 139 0.93 3.43 -1.43
C GLY A 139 -0.12 4.42 -1.91
N THR A 140 -1.40 4.11 -1.70
CA THR A 140 -2.51 4.99 -2.08
C THR A 140 -3.43 5.25 -0.90
N ARG A 141 -3.88 6.50 -0.76
CA ARG A 141 -4.68 6.96 0.38
C ARG A 141 -6.00 6.18 0.56
N PHE A 142 -6.60 5.74 -0.54
CA PHE A 142 -7.86 5.01 -0.53
C PHE A 142 -7.71 3.49 -0.37
N PHE A 143 -6.48 2.96 -0.28
CA PHE A 143 -6.26 1.58 0.15
C PHE A 143 -6.33 1.51 1.68
N THR A 144 -7.33 0.82 2.22
CA THR A 144 -7.81 1.06 3.59
C THR A 144 -6.94 0.46 4.71
N TYR A 145 -5.81 -0.18 4.39
CA TYR A 145 -4.93 -0.76 5.42
C TYR A 145 -4.30 0.32 6.29
N ILE A 146 -3.94 1.49 5.74
CA ILE A 146 -3.47 2.64 6.52
C ILE A 146 -4.57 3.24 7.43
N SER A 147 -5.84 3.12 7.03
CA SER A 147 -6.97 3.52 7.86
C SER A 147 -7.20 2.54 9.01
N THR A 148 -7.07 1.23 8.75
CA THR A 148 -7.04 0.21 9.82
C THR A 148 -5.87 0.46 10.77
N MET A 149 -4.68 0.77 10.26
CA MET A 149 -3.50 1.11 11.06
C MET A 149 -3.79 2.28 12.00
N HIS A 150 -4.37 3.37 11.48
CA HIS A 150 -4.76 4.53 12.28
C HIS A 150 -5.71 4.13 13.43
N TYR A 151 -6.76 3.36 13.16
CA TYR A 151 -7.69 2.93 14.20
C TYR A 151 -7.06 2.00 15.24
N VAL A 152 -6.14 1.12 14.82
CA VAL A 152 -5.38 0.27 15.74
C VAL A 152 -4.48 1.12 16.64
N MET A 153 -3.76 2.09 16.06
CA MET A 153 -2.94 3.04 16.82
C MET A 153 -3.78 3.82 17.82
N GLU A 154 -4.94 4.33 17.40
CA GLU A 154 -5.85 5.07 18.28
C GLU A 154 -6.37 4.19 19.43
N ALA A 155 -6.84 2.99 19.15
CA ALA A 155 -7.30 2.06 20.19
C ALA A 155 -6.19 1.71 21.18
N CYS A 156 -4.95 1.53 20.68
CA CYS A 156 -3.81 1.25 21.54
C CYS A 156 -3.40 2.47 22.39
N ALA A 157 -3.44 3.68 21.83
CA ALA A 157 -3.19 4.91 22.59
C ALA A 157 -4.19 5.07 23.74
N GLU A 158 -5.48 4.85 23.48
CA GLU A 158 -6.55 4.95 24.48
C GLU A 158 -6.41 3.92 25.62
N GLN A 159 -5.79 2.77 25.35
CA GLN A 159 -5.67 1.65 26.30
C GLN A 159 -4.24 1.44 26.82
N GLY A 160 -3.31 2.37 26.53
CA GLY A 160 -1.91 2.28 26.95
C GLY A 160 -1.18 1.03 26.44
N LYS A 161 -1.49 0.59 25.22
CA LYS A 161 -0.83 -0.55 24.56
C LYS A 161 0.27 -0.07 23.63
N LYS A 162 1.34 -0.87 23.48
CA LYS A 162 2.39 -0.59 22.50
C LYS A 162 1.98 -1.08 21.12
N VAL A 163 2.34 -0.33 20.09
CA VAL A 163 2.20 -0.72 18.68
C VAL A 163 3.57 -0.94 18.08
N ILE A 164 3.74 -2.05 17.37
CA ILE A 164 4.94 -2.32 16.57
C ILE A 164 4.54 -2.46 15.11
N ILE A 165 5.11 -1.63 14.24
CA ILE A 165 4.90 -1.74 12.80
C ILE A 165 6.03 -2.60 12.22
N PHE A 166 5.66 -3.72 11.60
CA PHE A 166 6.58 -4.42 10.71
C PHE A 166 6.49 -3.76 9.35
N ASP A 167 7.46 -2.90 9.06
CA ASP A 167 7.40 -2.08 7.87
C ASP A 167 7.63 -2.91 6.60
N ARG A 168 7.03 -2.45 5.50
CA ARG A 168 7.09 -3.11 4.19
C ARG A 168 7.32 -2.06 3.09
N PRO A 169 8.03 -2.41 2.01
CA PRO A 169 8.21 -1.51 0.88
C PRO A 169 6.88 -0.98 0.34
N ASN A 170 6.86 0.30 -0.02
CA ASN A 170 5.74 0.90 -0.73
C ASN A 170 5.97 0.77 -2.26
N PRO A 171 5.14 0.01 -3.01
CA PRO A 171 5.31 -0.15 -4.45
C PRO A 171 5.07 1.14 -5.26
N ASN A 172 4.42 2.14 -4.66
CA ASN A 172 4.26 3.50 -5.17
C ASN A 172 5.04 4.54 -4.32
N GLY A 173 6.11 4.12 -3.64
CA GLY A 173 6.87 4.93 -2.68
C GLY A 173 7.74 6.04 -3.28
N GLY A 174 8.05 5.97 -4.58
CA GLY A 174 9.02 6.85 -5.24
C GLY A 174 8.52 8.24 -5.65
N TYR A 175 7.27 8.58 -5.37
CA TYR A 175 6.70 9.87 -5.76
C TYR A 175 5.50 10.25 -4.87
N ILE A 176 5.07 11.51 -4.98
CA ILE A 176 3.82 11.99 -4.38
C ILE A 176 2.95 12.59 -5.49
N ASP A 177 1.64 12.38 -5.42
CA ASP A 177 0.73 12.91 -6.45
C ASP A 177 -0.74 12.89 -6.05
N GLY A 178 -1.56 13.64 -6.79
CA GLY A 178 -3.00 13.77 -6.58
C GLY A 178 -3.37 14.82 -5.53
N PRO A 179 -4.66 15.19 -5.44
CA PRO A 179 -5.12 16.21 -4.52
C PRO A 179 -4.94 15.79 -3.06
N MET A 180 -4.56 16.77 -2.24
CA MET A 180 -4.54 16.64 -0.78
C MET A 180 -5.97 16.44 -0.26
N LEU A 181 -6.15 15.53 0.70
CA LEU A 181 -7.42 15.39 1.40
C LEU A 181 -7.73 16.68 2.18
N LYS A 182 -8.94 17.22 2.01
CA LYS A 182 -9.41 18.46 2.65
C LYS A 182 -10.26 18.15 3.89
N PRO A 183 -10.27 19.05 4.88
CA PRO A 183 -11.17 18.94 6.03
C PRO A 183 -12.63 18.78 5.59
N GLY A 184 -13.35 17.87 6.24
CA GLY A 184 -14.73 17.52 5.92
C GLY A 184 -14.89 16.37 4.91
N PHE A 185 -13.80 15.90 4.30
CA PHE A 185 -13.79 14.73 3.41
C PHE A 185 -13.16 13.49 4.05
N GLU A 186 -12.84 13.54 5.34
CA GLU A 186 -12.32 12.39 6.07
C GLU A 186 -13.32 11.23 6.06
N SER A 187 -12.83 10.04 5.72
CA SER A 187 -13.60 8.81 5.71
C SER A 187 -12.68 7.60 5.85
N PHE A 188 -13.20 6.38 5.81
CA PHE A 188 -12.36 5.20 5.88
C PHE A 188 -11.42 5.01 4.67
N VAL A 189 -11.71 5.66 3.54
CA VAL A 189 -10.83 5.68 2.35
C VAL A 189 -9.95 6.93 2.26
N GLY A 190 -9.85 7.68 3.36
CA GLY A 190 -8.98 8.84 3.46
C GLY A 190 -9.13 9.47 4.83
N MET A 191 -8.21 9.18 5.74
CA MET A 191 -8.29 9.66 7.13
C MET A 191 -7.39 10.86 7.41
N HIS A 192 -6.38 11.09 6.57
CA HIS A 192 -5.31 12.04 6.85
C HIS A 192 -5.16 13.04 5.71
N ASN A 193 -4.67 14.24 6.04
CA ASN A 193 -4.30 15.27 5.08
C ASN A 193 -3.01 14.86 4.33
N ILE A 194 -3.14 13.86 3.47
CA ILE A 194 -2.10 13.33 2.59
C ILE A 194 -2.62 13.30 1.14
N PRO A 195 -1.72 13.38 0.14
CA PRO A 195 -2.12 13.27 -1.27
C PRO A 195 -2.60 11.84 -1.60
N ILE A 196 -3.13 11.62 -2.82
CA ILE A 196 -3.61 10.29 -3.23
C ILE A 196 -2.45 9.28 -3.19
N VAL A 197 -1.33 9.61 -3.84
CA VAL A 197 -0.09 8.86 -3.73
C VAL A 197 0.77 9.58 -2.71
N HIS A 198 0.95 8.98 -1.54
CA HIS A 198 1.61 9.63 -0.40
C HIS A 198 3.12 9.37 -0.33
N GLY A 199 3.64 8.36 -1.05
CA GLY A 199 5.08 8.10 -1.12
C GLY A 199 5.71 7.61 0.19
N LEU A 200 4.94 7.32 1.23
CA LEU A 200 5.42 6.82 2.53
C LEU A 200 5.22 5.31 2.65
N THR A 201 6.12 4.61 3.33
CA THR A 201 5.81 3.27 3.85
C THR A 201 4.77 3.35 4.97
N VAL A 202 4.21 2.20 5.38
CA VAL A 202 3.28 2.16 6.51
C VAL A 202 3.96 2.56 7.82
N GLY A 203 5.23 2.20 8.01
CA GLY A 203 6.03 2.60 9.17
C GLY A 203 6.28 4.10 9.23
N GLU A 204 6.65 4.72 8.12
CA GLU A 204 6.84 6.18 8.06
C GLU A 204 5.52 6.93 8.25
N LEU A 205 4.42 6.44 7.66
CA LEU A 205 3.10 7.02 7.86
C LEU A 205 2.62 6.87 9.32
N ALA A 206 2.90 5.74 9.98
CA ALA A 206 2.62 5.58 11.40
C ALA A 206 3.40 6.60 12.25
N LYS A 207 4.69 6.81 11.97
CA LYS A 207 5.49 7.86 12.63
C LYS A 207 4.89 9.25 12.39
N MET A 208 4.44 9.53 11.18
CA MET A 208 3.79 10.79 10.82
C MET A 208 2.47 11.00 11.57
N ILE A 209 1.58 9.99 11.59
CA ILE A 209 0.33 10.02 12.35
C ILE A 209 0.59 10.33 13.83
N ASN A 210 1.60 9.68 14.42
CA ASN A 210 1.96 9.87 15.83
C ASN A 210 2.58 11.26 16.08
N GLY A 211 3.55 11.67 15.25
CA GLY A 211 4.29 12.92 15.42
C GLY A 211 3.47 14.17 15.14
N GLU A 212 2.56 14.09 14.17
CA GLU A 212 1.63 15.18 13.85
C GLU A 212 0.36 15.15 14.72
N LYS A 213 0.28 14.22 15.69
CA LYS A 213 -0.82 14.07 16.64
C LYS A 213 -2.19 13.93 15.97
N TRP A 214 -2.27 13.11 14.92
CA TRP A 214 -3.50 12.90 14.16
C TRP A 214 -4.49 11.94 14.81
N LEU A 215 -4.10 11.22 15.87
CA LEU A 215 -5.03 10.42 16.65
C LEU A 215 -6.01 11.31 17.42
N LYS A 216 -7.22 10.81 17.70
CA LYS A 216 -8.24 11.57 18.43
C LYS A 216 -7.72 12.18 19.72
N GLY A 217 -8.07 13.44 19.96
CA GLY A 217 -7.64 14.21 21.13
C GLY A 217 -6.15 14.57 21.14
N GLY A 218 -5.44 14.41 20.01
CA GLY A 218 -4.01 14.69 19.91
C GLY A 218 -3.14 13.68 20.66
N GLN A 219 -3.66 12.47 20.87
CA GLN A 219 -2.95 11.39 21.55
C GLN A 219 -1.79 10.85 20.71
N THR A 220 -0.87 10.18 21.39
CA THR A 220 0.21 9.41 20.79
C THR A 220 0.23 8.01 21.38
N VAL A 221 0.62 7.04 20.58
CA VAL A 221 0.86 5.65 21.03
C VAL A 221 2.36 5.42 21.25
N ASP A 222 2.71 4.52 22.18
CA ASP A 222 4.07 3.95 22.23
C ASP A 222 4.27 3.15 20.94
N LEU A 223 5.05 3.73 20.03
CA LEU A 223 5.21 3.25 18.66
C LEU A 223 6.65 2.80 18.45
N GLU A 224 6.81 1.56 17.98
CA GLU A 224 8.05 1.05 17.41
C GLU A 224 7.85 0.77 15.92
N VAL A 225 8.85 1.06 15.10
CA VAL A 225 8.85 0.68 13.68
C VAL A 225 10.07 -0.18 13.42
N ILE A 226 9.85 -1.41 12.95
CA ILE A 226 10.92 -2.29 12.49
C ILE A 226 11.12 -2.02 10.99
N PRO A 227 12.22 -1.34 10.60
CA PRO A 227 12.39 -0.85 9.24
C PRO A 227 12.73 -1.99 8.27
N VAL A 228 12.47 -1.75 6.99
CA VAL A 228 12.97 -2.57 5.89
C VAL A 228 14.49 -2.38 5.77
N GLU A 229 15.22 -3.47 5.58
CA GLU A 229 16.64 -3.42 5.23
C GLU A 229 16.80 -3.58 3.72
N ASN A 230 17.80 -2.89 3.13
CA ASN A 230 18.09 -2.89 1.69
C ASN A 230 16.94 -2.37 0.81
N TRP A 231 16.30 -1.27 1.20
CA TRP A 231 15.27 -0.60 0.40
C TRP A 231 15.38 0.93 0.49
N SER A 232 15.02 1.61 -0.60
CA SER A 232 14.91 3.07 -0.73
C SER A 232 13.69 3.44 -1.57
N HIS A 233 13.23 4.69 -1.49
CA HIS A 233 11.99 5.13 -2.17
C HIS A 233 12.05 5.00 -3.69
N ASP A 234 13.24 5.09 -4.29
CA ASP A 234 13.47 4.94 -5.72
C ASP A 234 13.51 3.47 -6.20
N GLN A 235 13.53 2.51 -5.28
CA GLN A 235 13.59 1.09 -5.60
C GLN A 235 12.20 0.50 -5.82
N SER A 236 11.94 0.04 -7.04
CA SER A 236 10.75 -0.76 -7.37
C SER A 236 10.65 -2.03 -6.50
N TYR A 237 9.44 -2.37 -6.10
CA TYR A 237 9.15 -3.56 -5.31
C TYR A 237 7.98 -4.34 -5.91
N ASN A 238 8.24 -5.59 -6.29
CA ASN A 238 7.22 -6.51 -6.79
C ASN A 238 6.64 -7.30 -5.62
N LEU A 239 5.32 -7.35 -5.52
CA LEU A 239 4.68 -7.96 -4.36
C LEU A 239 4.69 -9.50 -4.50
N PRO A 240 5.22 -10.24 -3.51
CA PRO A 240 5.25 -11.71 -3.58
C PRO A 240 3.85 -12.34 -3.49
N ILE A 241 2.90 -11.63 -2.88
CA ILE A 241 1.50 -12.03 -2.71
C ILE A 241 0.62 -10.85 -3.06
N LYS A 242 -0.43 -11.08 -3.86
CA LYS A 242 -1.40 -10.02 -4.20
C LYS A 242 -2.04 -9.43 -2.94
N PRO A 243 -2.09 -8.10 -2.80
CA PRO A 243 -2.60 -7.45 -1.59
C PRO A 243 -4.13 -7.49 -1.51
N SER A 244 -4.80 -7.54 -2.67
CA SER A 244 -6.24 -7.69 -2.79
C SER A 244 -6.57 -8.65 -3.93
N PRO A 245 -7.69 -9.37 -3.88
CA PRO A 245 -8.14 -10.16 -5.02
C PRO A 245 -8.25 -9.36 -6.33
N ASN A 246 -8.56 -8.07 -6.25
CA ASN A 246 -8.69 -7.20 -7.43
C ASN A 246 -7.40 -6.42 -7.75
N LEU A 247 -6.30 -6.66 -7.06
CA LEU A 247 -4.97 -6.14 -7.44
C LEU A 247 -4.05 -7.33 -7.76
N PRO A 248 -4.30 -8.04 -8.88
CA PRO A 248 -3.72 -9.37 -9.11
C PRO A 248 -2.22 -9.35 -9.47
N ASN A 249 -1.66 -8.21 -9.87
CA ASN A 249 -0.29 -8.09 -10.36
C ASN A 249 0.26 -6.66 -10.18
N ASP A 250 1.57 -6.49 -10.42
CA ASP A 250 2.27 -5.22 -10.25
C ASP A 250 1.75 -4.11 -11.17
N LEU A 251 1.30 -4.45 -12.39
CA LEU A 251 0.72 -3.47 -13.31
C LEU A 251 -0.60 -2.90 -12.76
N SER A 252 -1.47 -3.75 -12.22
CA SER A 252 -2.70 -3.35 -11.55
C SER A 252 -2.41 -2.43 -10.36
N ILE A 253 -1.41 -2.75 -9.55
CA ILE A 253 -0.95 -1.91 -8.42
C ILE A 253 -0.42 -0.56 -8.91
N LYS A 254 0.31 -0.53 -10.03
CA LYS A 254 0.88 0.69 -10.61
C LYS A 254 -0.18 1.61 -11.22
N LEU A 255 -1.22 1.03 -11.83
CA LEU A 255 -2.35 1.75 -12.42
C LEU A 255 -3.42 2.15 -11.38
N TYR A 256 -3.49 1.45 -10.25
CA TYR A 256 -4.50 1.63 -9.20
C TYR A 256 -4.68 3.09 -8.75
N PRO A 257 -3.62 3.90 -8.50
CA PRO A 257 -3.80 5.32 -8.18
C PRO A 257 -4.70 6.08 -9.18
N SER A 258 -4.52 5.82 -10.49
CA SER A 258 -5.23 6.50 -11.58
C SER A 258 -6.59 5.87 -11.87
N THR A 259 -6.65 4.53 -11.94
CA THR A 259 -7.86 3.80 -12.37
C THR A 259 -8.87 3.62 -11.25
N CYS A 260 -8.46 3.65 -9.98
CA CYS A 260 -9.41 3.58 -8.86
C CYS A 260 -10.35 4.78 -8.79
N LEU A 261 -9.97 5.94 -9.36
CA LEU A 261 -10.85 7.10 -9.48
C LEU A 261 -12.19 6.77 -10.16
N PHE A 262 -12.22 5.76 -11.03
CA PHE A 262 -13.44 5.30 -11.69
C PHE A 262 -14.47 4.70 -10.72
N GLU A 263 -14.10 4.28 -9.51
CA GLU A 263 -15.08 3.88 -8.48
C GLU A 263 -16.02 5.04 -8.09
N GLY A 264 -15.56 6.29 -8.27
CA GLY A 264 -16.36 7.50 -8.12
C GLY A 264 -17.16 7.89 -9.38
N THR A 265 -17.21 7.04 -10.40
CA THR A 265 -17.82 7.37 -11.70
C THR A 265 -18.82 6.31 -12.14
N VAL A 266 -19.38 6.50 -13.33
CA VAL A 266 -20.19 5.49 -14.02
C VAL A 266 -19.36 4.43 -14.75
N MET A 267 -18.04 4.57 -14.85
CA MET A 267 -17.19 3.66 -15.62
C MET A 267 -16.93 2.34 -14.87
N SER A 268 -16.87 1.23 -15.60
CA SER A 268 -16.21 0.02 -15.11
C SER A 268 -14.70 0.20 -15.21
N LEU A 269 -14.00 -0.34 -14.21
CA LEU A 269 -12.52 -0.39 -14.13
C LEU A 269 -12.00 -1.84 -14.20
N GLY A 270 -12.82 -2.76 -14.72
CA GLY A 270 -12.43 -4.15 -14.93
C GLY A 270 -12.63 -5.10 -13.75
N ARG A 271 -13.24 -4.67 -12.64
CA ARG A 271 -13.78 -5.62 -11.64
C ARG A 271 -14.76 -6.57 -12.35
N GLY A 272 -14.75 -7.85 -11.99
CA GLY A 272 -15.47 -8.89 -12.72
C GLY A 272 -14.76 -9.40 -13.98
N THR A 273 -13.48 -9.07 -14.15
CA THR A 273 -12.57 -9.68 -15.14
C THR A 273 -11.33 -10.21 -14.40
N TYR A 274 -10.42 -10.86 -15.12
CA TYR A 274 -9.11 -11.26 -14.57
C TYR A 274 -8.03 -10.17 -14.69
N PHE A 275 -8.40 -8.96 -15.12
CA PHE A 275 -7.51 -7.81 -15.25
C PHE A 275 -8.09 -6.51 -14.65
N PRO A 276 -8.61 -6.55 -13.41
CA PRO A 276 -9.09 -5.35 -12.73
C PRO A 276 -8.00 -4.27 -12.62
N PHE A 277 -8.43 -3.01 -12.69
CA PHE A 277 -7.62 -1.79 -12.71
C PHE A 277 -6.61 -1.70 -13.87
N GLN A 278 -6.68 -2.59 -14.86
CA GLN A 278 -5.87 -2.57 -16.08
C GLN A 278 -6.71 -2.27 -17.33
N VAL A 279 -7.98 -1.88 -17.15
CA VAL A 279 -8.89 -1.45 -18.20
C VAL A 279 -9.86 -0.41 -17.63
N TYR A 280 -10.52 0.34 -18.51
CA TYR A 280 -11.75 1.05 -18.15
C TYR A 280 -12.72 1.08 -19.33
N GLY A 281 -14.02 1.13 -19.04
CA GLY A 281 -15.04 1.12 -20.09
C GLY A 281 -16.47 1.30 -19.58
N TYR A 282 -17.40 1.45 -20.52
CA TYR A 282 -18.82 1.68 -20.28
C TYR A 282 -19.64 0.95 -21.36
N PRO A 283 -20.90 0.54 -21.13
CA PRO A 283 -21.73 -0.15 -22.11
C PRO A 283 -22.26 0.78 -23.22
N ASP A 284 -21.34 1.42 -23.94
CA ASP A 284 -21.61 2.29 -25.08
C ASP A 284 -20.42 2.24 -26.07
N PRO A 285 -20.63 1.83 -27.33
CA PRO A 285 -19.57 1.72 -28.35
C PRO A 285 -18.70 2.97 -28.52
N LYS A 286 -19.19 4.17 -28.17
CA LYS A 286 -18.41 5.42 -28.33
C LYS A 286 -17.11 5.46 -27.52
N PHE A 287 -16.96 4.62 -26.50
CA PHE A 287 -15.78 4.65 -25.64
C PHE A 287 -14.54 4.01 -26.27
N GLY A 288 -14.70 3.12 -27.26
CA GLY A 288 -13.61 2.55 -28.04
C GLY A 288 -13.89 1.14 -28.58
N GLU A 289 -12.98 0.62 -29.41
CA GLU A 289 -13.11 -0.71 -30.04
C GLU A 289 -12.80 -1.88 -29.09
N PHE A 290 -11.98 -1.65 -28.06
CA PHE A 290 -11.69 -2.68 -27.08
C PHE A 290 -12.92 -2.94 -26.21
N THR A 291 -13.23 -4.22 -26.01
CA THR A 291 -14.41 -4.63 -25.24
C THR A 291 -14.08 -5.65 -24.15
N PHE A 292 -14.89 -5.63 -23.10
CA PHE A 292 -14.86 -6.61 -22.02
C PHE A 292 -16.23 -6.70 -21.35
N THR A 293 -16.54 -7.86 -20.76
CA THR A 293 -17.81 -8.07 -20.04
C THR A 293 -17.49 -8.45 -18.60
N PRO A 294 -17.74 -7.56 -17.62
CA PRO A 294 -17.67 -7.90 -16.20
C PRO A 294 -18.64 -9.03 -15.84
N VAL A 295 -18.18 -10.04 -15.13
CA VAL A 295 -18.99 -11.15 -14.60
C VAL A 295 -18.77 -11.32 -13.10
N SER A 296 -19.71 -11.95 -12.40
CA SER A 296 -19.50 -12.33 -10.99
C SER A 296 -18.37 -13.37 -10.91
N ILE A 297 -17.33 -13.06 -10.14
CA ILE A 297 -16.21 -13.97 -9.87
C ILE A 297 -16.07 -14.10 -8.34
N ASP A 298 -16.33 -15.29 -7.82
CA ASP A 298 -16.17 -15.61 -6.39
C ASP A 298 -14.73 -15.37 -5.95
N GLY A 299 -14.55 -14.85 -4.73
CA GLY A 299 -13.23 -14.43 -4.24
C GLY A 299 -12.68 -13.13 -4.83
N MET A 300 -13.26 -12.58 -5.90
CA MET A 300 -12.81 -11.31 -6.49
C MET A 300 -13.87 -10.22 -6.44
N SER A 301 -14.98 -10.39 -7.15
CA SER A 301 -16.05 -9.39 -7.24
C SER A 301 -17.36 -10.08 -7.59
N LYS A 302 -18.24 -10.24 -6.60
CA LYS A 302 -19.58 -10.85 -6.78
C LYS A 302 -20.59 -9.93 -7.45
N THR A 303 -20.40 -8.61 -7.30
CA THR A 303 -21.30 -7.58 -7.87
C THR A 303 -20.50 -6.49 -8.58
N PRO A 304 -19.78 -6.81 -9.67
CA PRO A 304 -18.98 -5.80 -10.38
C PRO A 304 -19.86 -4.75 -11.06
N PRO A 305 -19.35 -3.51 -11.25
CA PRO A 305 -20.00 -2.51 -12.11
C PRO A 305 -20.24 -3.06 -13.52
N HIS A 306 -21.43 -2.81 -14.07
CA HIS A 306 -21.85 -3.28 -15.40
C HIS A 306 -21.81 -4.80 -15.56
N GLN A 307 -22.12 -5.55 -14.49
CA GLN A 307 -22.20 -7.01 -14.54
C GLN A 307 -23.07 -7.50 -15.71
N ASN A 308 -22.51 -8.43 -16.50
CA ASN A 308 -23.10 -9.05 -17.67
C ASN A 308 -23.42 -8.07 -18.83
N GLN A 309 -22.87 -6.86 -18.81
CA GLN A 309 -23.01 -5.89 -19.91
C GLN A 309 -21.69 -5.76 -20.67
N LEU A 310 -21.78 -5.78 -22.01
CA LEU A 310 -20.61 -5.57 -22.87
C LEU A 310 -20.15 -4.10 -22.75
N CYS A 311 -18.98 -3.90 -22.16
CA CYS A 311 -18.36 -2.59 -22.02
C CYS A 311 -17.36 -2.34 -23.15
N PHE A 312 -17.26 -1.09 -23.57
CA PHE A 312 -16.33 -0.57 -24.56
C PHE A 312 -15.40 0.43 -23.89
N GLY A 313 -14.13 0.49 -24.29
CA GLY A 313 -13.19 1.43 -23.68
C GLY A 313 -11.74 1.20 -24.06
N ARG A 314 -10.83 1.30 -23.07
CA ARG A 314 -9.39 1.18 -23.27
C ARG A 314 -8.78 0.02 -22.48
N ASP A 315 -7.88 -0.69 -23.17
CA ASP A 315 -7.02 -1.72 -22.59
C ASP A 315 -5.69 -1.10 -22.16
N LEU A 316 -5.38 -1.17 -20.86
CA LEU A 316 -4.15 -0.63 -20.28
C LEU A 316 -3.15 -1.74 -19.92
N ARG A 317 -3.42 -3.01 -20.28
CA ARG A 317 -2.53 -4.15 -19.96
C ARG A 317 -1.15 -4.05 -20.64
N GLY A 318 -1.02 -3.20 -21.66
CA GLY A 318 0.24 -2.89 -22.33
C GLY A 318 0.93 -1.61 -21.85
N GLU A 319 0.42 -0.94 -20.80
CA GLU A 319 1.02 0.28 -20.27
C GLU A 319 2.41 0.04 -19.67
N SER A 320 3.24 1.08 -19.71
CA SER A 320 4.60 1.02 -19.16
C SER A 320 4.60 0.93 -17.63
N MET A 321 5.49 0.11 -17.08
CA MET A 321 5.74 0.07 -15.63
C MET A 321 6.35 1.37 -15.07
N ASN A 322 6.81 2.28 -15.93
CA ASN A 322 7.30 3.61 -15.53
C ASN A 322 6.16 4.62 -15.31
N HIS A 323 4.91 4.22 -15.49
CA HIS A 323 3.74 5.08 -15.29
C HIS A 323 3.67 5.64 -13.86
N GLN A 324 3.26 6.89 -13.73
CA GLN A 324 2.89 7.53 -12.47
C GLN A 324 1.42 7.97 -12.54
N PHE A 325 0.84 8.30 -11.39
CA PHE A 325 -0.53 8.82 -11.31
C PHE A 325 -0.83 9.88 -12.40
N THR A 326 -1.95 9.70 -13.09
CA THR A 326 -2.43 10.63 -14.13
C THR A 326 -3.95 10.77 -14.06
N LEU A 327 -4.43 11.94 -14.48
CA LEU A 327 -5.85 12.18 -14.72
C LEU A 327 -6.25 11.91 -16.17
N SER A 328 -5.30 11.68 -17.07
CA SER A 328 -5.56 11.53 -18.50
C SER A 328 -6.64 10.48 -18.81
N TYR A 329 -6.63 9.33 -18.13
CA TYR A 329 -7.65 8.30 -18.29
C TYR A 329 -9.05 8.77 -17.86
N LEU A 330 -9.13 9.44 -16.71
CA LEU A 330 -10.39 9.96 -16.18
C LEU A 330 -10.95 11.07 -17.07
N LEU A 331 -10.09 11.99 -17.52
CA LEU A 331 -10.45 13.10 -18.40
C LEU A 331 -10.89 12.58 -19.78
N GLU A 332 -10.17 11.63 -20.36
CA GLU A 332 -10.56 11.01 -21.63
C GLU A 332 -11.96 10.39 -21.53
N ALA A 333 -12.21 9.58 -20.50
CA ALA A 333 -13.51 8.95 -20.28
C ALA A 333 -14.61 10.01 -20.03
N TYR A 334 -14.33 11.04 -19.23
CA TYR A 334 -15.25 12.14 -18.97
C TYR A 334 -15.64 12.88 -20.25
N HIS A 335 -14.67 13.27 -21.07
CA HIS A 335 -14.90 13.98 -22.33
C HIS A 335 -15.67 13.13 -23.34
N LYS A 336 -15.34 11.84 -23.49
CA LYS A 336 -16.10 10.89 -24.33
C LYS A 336 -17.52 10.65 -23.84
N SER A 337 -17.76 10.76 -22.52
CA SER A 337 -19.06 10.45 -21.93
C SER A 337 -20.14 11.45 -22.31
N GLU A 338 -19.80 12.74 -22.44
CA GLU A 338 -20.74 13.87 -22.58
C GLU A 338 -21.80 13.95 -21.44
N MET A 339 -21.62 13.21 -20.35
CA MET A 339 -22.61 13.07 -19.27
C MET A 339 -22.60 14.24 -18.27
N LYS A 340 -21.58 15.11 -18.34
CA LYS A 340 -21.35 16.22 -17.39
C LYS A 340 -21.37 15.69 -15.95
N GLU A 341 -22.18 16.30 -15.08
CA GLU A 341 -22.37 15.89 -13.68
C GLU A 341 -22.71 14.41 -13.51
N LYS A 342 -23.49 13.82 -14.43
CA LYS A 342 -23.93 12.41 -14.33
C LYS A 342 -22.80 11.41 -14.54
N PHE A 343 -21.64 11.84 -15.01
CA PHE A 343 -20.45 10.99 -15.09
C PHE A 343 -19.97 10.56 -13.70
N PHE A 344 -20.14 11.44 -12.70
CA PHE A 344 -19.69 11.22 -11.33
C PHE A 344 -20.83 10.68 -10.48
N ASN A 345 -20.53 9.71 -9.62
CA ASN A 345 -21.44 9.26 -8.57
C ASN A 345 -21.14 10.01 -7.25
N ASN A 346 -21.95 9.76 -6.22
CA ASN A 346 -21.83 10.45 -4.93
C ASN A 346 -20.52 10.14 -4.16
N TYR A 347 -19.77 9.11 -4.58
CA TYR A 347 -18.56 8.66 -3.91
C TYR A 347 -17.30 9.37 -4.42
N PHE A 348 -17.35 10.04 -5.58
CA PHE A 348 -16.17 10.65 -6.19
C PHE A 348 -15.41 11.60 -5.26
N ASN A 349 -16.10 12.56 -4.65
CA ASN A 349 -15.46 13.54 -3.80
C ASN A 349 -14.89 12.90 -2.51
N THR A 350 -15.55 11.87 -1.98
CA THR A 350 -15.07 11.10 -0.83
C THR A 350 -13.77 10.37 -1.16
N LEU A 351 -13.69 9.71 -2.32
CA LEU A 351 -12.52 8.98 -2.77
C LEU A 351 -11.33 9.93 -3.03
N VAL A 352 -11.60 11.03 -3.74
CA VAL A 352 -10.61 12.05 -4.10
C VAL A 352 -10.23 12.94 -2.92
N GLY A 353 -11.03 12.97 -1.85
CA GLY A 353 -10.77 13.74 -0.64
C GLY A 353 -11.01 15.23 -0.77
N THR A 354 -11.74 15.68 -1.79
CA THR A 354 -12.10 17.09 -2.05
C THR A 354 -13.20 17.16 -3.10
N ASP A 355 -13.95 18.25 -3.14
CA ASP A 355 -14.88 18.57 -4.23
C ASP A 355 -14.23 19.38 -5.37
N GLU A 356 -12.99 19.86 -5.18
CA GLU A 356 -12.31 20.74 -6.13
C GLU A 356 -12.04 20.05 -7.47
N LEU A 357 -11.49 18.82 -7.45
CA LEU A 357 -11.18 18.10 -8.68
C LEU A 357 -12.40 17.95 -9.59
N LYS A 358 -13.56 17.61 -9.01
CA LYS A 358 -14.81 17.48 -9.75
C LYS A 358 -15.20 18.81 -10.40
N LYS A 359 -15.14 19.91 -9.66
CA LYS A 359 -15.45 21.27 -10.15
C LYS A 359 -14.54 21.66 -11.31
N GLN A 360 -13.24 21.40 -11.19
CA GLN A 360 -12.26 21.72 -12.23
C GLN A 360 -12.50 20.92 -13.52
N ILE A 361 -12.81 19.62 -13.40
CA ILE A 361 -13.16 18.78 -14.56
C ILE A 361 -14.43 19.29 -15.24
N LEU A 362 -15.45 19.68 -14.47
CA LEU A 362 -16.69 20.25 -15.00
C LEU A 362 -16.49 21.61 -15.67
N ALA A 363 -15.56 22.41 -15.14
CA ALA A 363 -15.14 23.69 -15.73
C ALA A 363 -14.29 23.52 -17.00
N GLY A 364 -13.89 22.30 -17.34
CA GLY A 364 -13.09 22.00 -18.53
C GLY A 364 -11.61 22.36 -18.36
N GLU A 365 -11.11 22.40 -17.13
CA GLU A 365 -9.68 22.62 -16.88
C GLU A 365 -8.83 21.47 -17.45
N SER A 366 -7.64 21.82 -17.95
CA SER A 366 -6.67 20.82 -18.41
C SER A 366 -6.03 20.08 -17.24
N GLU A 367 -5.51 18.87 -17.49
CA GLU A 367 -4.74 18.12 -16.48
C GLU A 367 -3.59 18.96 -15.89
N ALA A 368 -2.89 19.73 -16.72
CA ALA A 368 -1.82 20.60 -16.26
C ALA A 368 -2.31 21.69 -15.29
N SER A 369 -3.44 22.33 -15.58
CA SER A 369 -4.07 23.34 -14.70
C SER A 369 -4.49 22.73 -13.36
N ILE A 370 -5.18 21.58 -13.42
CA ILE A 370 -5.62 20.85 -12.23
C ILE A 370 -4.43 20.48 -11.35
N ARG A 371 -3.35 19.94 -11.94
CA ARG A 371 -2.15 19.53 -11.21
C ARG A 371 -1.38 20.71 -10.62
N GLU A 372 -1.41 21.87 -11.27
CA GLU A 372 -0.84 23.11 -10.73
C GLU A 372 -1.46 23.47 -9.38
N SER A 373 -2.78 23.28 -9.24
CA SER A 373 -3.51 23.56 -7.98
C SER A 373 -3.02 22.73 -6.79
N TRP A 374 -2.38 21.58 -7.02
CA TRP A 374 -1.90 20.69 -5.97
C TRP A 374 -0.53 21.05 -5.43
N LYS A 375 0.30 21.74 -6.21
CA LYS A 375 1.72 21.98 -5.90
C LYS A 375 1.92 22.62 -4.52
N ALA A 376 1.14 23.65 -4.18
CA ALA A 376 1.26 24.30 -2.87
C ALA A 376 0.99 23.32 -1.72
N GLY A 377 0.00 22.43 -1.86
CA GLY A 377 -0.27 21.39 -0.87
C GLY A 377 0.81 20.31 -0.85
N HIS A 378 1.38 19.98 -2.00
CA HIS A 378 2.50 19.03 -2.12
C HIS A 378 3.76 19.56 -1.45
N GLU A 379 4.12 20.82 -1.60
CA GLU A 379 5.31 21.39 -0.95
C GLU A 379 5.18 21.36 0.58
N VAL A 380 4.03 21.79 1.12
CA VAL A 380 3.75 21.68 2.56
C VAL A 380 3.79 20.22 3.05
N TYR A 381 3.29 19.29 2.23
CA TYR A 381 3.34 17.87 2.55
C TYR A 381 4.77 17.32 2.53
N LYS A 382 5.60 17.67 1.54
CA LYS A 382 7.00 17.24 1.44
C LYS A 382 7.81 17.67 2.66
N GLU A 383 7.75 18.95 3.03
CA GLU A 383 8.45 19.48 4.20
C GLU A 383 8.06 18.75 5.50
N LYS A 384 6.77 18.40 5.62
CA LYS A 384 6.28 17.63 6.77
C LYS A 384 6.75 16.18 6.72
N ARG A 385 6.66 15.55 5.55
CA ARG A 385 7.02 14.16 5.26
C ARG A 385 8.49 13.89 5.59
N GLU A 386 9.40 14.81 5.26
CA GLU A 386 10.85 14.68 5.48
C GLU A 386 11.23 14.34 6.93
N LYS A 387 10.46 14.81 7.91
CA LYS A 387 10.70 14.53 9.34
C LYS A 387 10.51 13.07 9.72
N TYR A 388 9.77 12.32 8.90
CA TYR A 388 9.30 10.97 9.22
C TYR A 388 9.96 9.89 8.36
N LEU A 389 10.64 10.28 7.28
CA LEU A 389 11.36 9.36 6.40
C LEU A 389 12.34 8.49 7.19
N ILE A 390 12.34 7.21 6.87
CA ILE A 390 13.28 6.21 7.36
C ILE A 390 14.28 5.87 6.25
N TYR A 391 13.81 5.93 4.99
CA TYR A 391 14.57 5.52 3.82
C TYR A 391 15.02 6.73 3.00
N LYS A 392 16.02 6.52 2.14
CA LYS A 392 16.49 7.54 1.20
C LYS A 392 15.53 7.74 0.04
#